data_AF-A0A0Q4S084-F1
#
_entry.id   AF-A0A0Q4S084-F1
#
_cell.length_a   1.000
_cell.length_b   1.000
_cell.length_c   1.000
_cell.angle_alpha   90.00
_cell.angle_beta   90.00
_cell.angle_gamma   90.00
#
_symmetry.space_group_name_H-M   'P 1'
#
loop_
_entity.id
_entity.type
_entity.pdbx_description
1 polymer ?
#
loop_
_entity_poly.entity_id
_entity_poly.type
_entity_poly.pdbx_seq_one_letter_code
_entity_poly.pdbx_strand_id
1 'polypeptide(L)'
;MKTPATPAEAEDLAKKAVGDYLTACRMQSPENIGNYLMKLCSVAGVVMAQAEGSEPAADRLEGTAAFIRKNMPRTPATLRPIQ
;
A
#
# COMPACT_ATOMS: atom_id res chain seq x y z
N MET A 1 2.42 -13.51 25.03
CA MET A 1 2.24 -13.24 23.58
C MET A 1 1.36 -12.00 23.44
N LYS A 2 1.65 -11.11 22.50
CA LYS A 2 0.75 -9.99 22.20
C LYS A 2 -0.42 -10.52 21.35
N THR A 3 -1.62 -9.98 21.57
CA THR A 3 -2.80 -10.26 20.74
C THR A 3 -2.53 -9.83 19.30
N PRO A 4 -2.97 -10.60 18.28
CA PRO A 4 -2.94 -10.14 16.89
C PRO A 4 -3.68 -8.82 16.73
N ALA A 5 -3.18 -7.95 15.85
CA ALA A 5 -3.87 -6.70 15.52
C ALA A 5 -5.25 -6.99 14.91
N THR A 6 -6.23 -6.20 15.29
CA THR A 6 -7.52 -6.14 14.60
C THR A 6 -7.35 -5.58 13.18
N PRO A 7 -8.33 -5.76 12.27
CA PRO A 7 -8.25 -5.19 10.92
C PRO A 7 -8.06 -3.66 10.92
N ALA A 8 -8.73 -2.95 11.84
CA ALA A 8 -8.60 -1.49 11.97
C ALA A 8 -7.19 -1.08 12.43
N GLU A 9 -6.65 -1.77 13.44
CA GLU A 9 -5.28 -1.52 13.90
C GLU A 9 -4.26 -1.83 12.80
N ALA A 10 -4.45 -2.91 12.04
CA ALA A 10 -3.60 -3.24 10.91
C ALA A 10 -3.64 -2.17 9.80
N GLU A 11 -4.81 -1.59 9.53
CA GLU A 11 -4.96 -0.49 8.57
C GLU A 11 -4.22 0.76 9.03
N ASP A 12 -4.34 1.14 10.30
CA ASP A 12 -3.66 2.32 10.84
C ASP A 12 -2.14 2.14 10.88
N LEU A 13 -1.67 0.94 11.21
CA LEU A 13 -0.25 0.58 11.10
C LEU A 13 0.24 0.67 9.65
N ALA A 14 -0.57 0.24 8.67
CA ALA A 14 -0.22 0.33 7.26
C ALA A 14 -0.15 1.78 6.77
N LYS A 15 -1.11 2.64 7.16
CA LYS A 15 -1.08 4.09 6.86
C LYS A 15 0.20 4.72 7.39
N LYS A 16 0.55 4.44 8.65
CA LYS A 16 1.78 4.93 9.27
C LYS A 16 3.02 4.46 8.51
N ALA A 17 3.11 3.16 8.20
CA ALA A 17 4.24 2.60 7.47
C ALA A 17 4.42 3.23 6.08
N VAL A 18 3.31 3.50 5.37
CA VAL A 18 3.33 4.22 4.09
C VAL A 18 3.84 5.65 4.28
N GLY A 19 3.36 6.37 5.29
CA GLY A 19 3.81 7.72 5.62
C GLY A 19 5.32 7.77 5.92
N ASP A 20 5.78 6.93 6.85
CA ASP A 20 7.19 6.80 7.23
C ASP A 20 8.07 6.48 6.00
N TYR A 21 7.62 5.55 5.15
CA TYR A 21 8.34 5.17 3.93
C TYR A 21 8.48 6.34 2.95
N LEU A 22 7.39 7.05 2.66
CA LEU A 22 7.40 8.20 1.75
C LEU A 22 8.27 9.35 2.27
N THR A 23 8.24 9.61 3.58
CA THR A 23 9.13 10.56 4.24
C THR A 23 10.59 10.14 4.09
N ALA A 24 10.90 8.85 4.31
CA ALA A 24 12.24 8.30 4.16
C ALA A 24 12.76 8.36 2.71
N CYS A 25 11.87 8.28 1.72
CA CYS A 25 12.21 8.45 0.31
C CYS A 25 12.61 9.89 -0.07
N ARG A 26 12.44 10.88 0.83
CA ARG A 26 12.81 12.29 0.62
C ARG A 26 12.31 12.84 -0.74
N MET A 27 11.06 12.56 -1.04
CA MET A 27 10.47 12.93 -2.33
C MET A 27 10.56 14.43 -2.59
N GLN A 28 11.05 14.80 -3.77
CA GLN A 28 11.15 16.20 -4.20
C GLN A 28 9.92 16.70 -4.97
N SER A 29 9.09 15.78 -5.48
CA SER A 29 7.87 16.10 -6.22
C SER A 29 6.75 15.08 -5.94
N PRO A 30 5.49 15.51 -5.77
CA PRO A 30 4.34 14.63 -5.65
C PRO A 30 4.14 13.70 -6.86
N GLU A 31 4.61 14.08 -8.05
CA GLU A 31 4.48 13.28 -9.27
C GLU A 31 5.20 11.92 -9.16
N ASN A 32 6.21 11.82 -8.30
CA ASN A 32 6.97 10.59 -8.09
C ASN A 32 6.33 9.64 -7.07
N ILE A 33 5.23 10.03 -6.40
CA ILE A 33 4.63 9.24 -5.33
C ILE A 33 4.23 7.84 -5.80
N GLY A 34 3.70 7.72 -7.02
CA GLY A 34 3.32 6.44 -7.62
C GLY A 34 4.50 5.48 -7.78
N ASN A 35 5.67 5.99 -8.18
CA ASN A 35 6.87 5.16 -8.37
C ASN A 35 7.37 4.58 -7.05
N TYR A 36 7.43 5.39 -5.99
CA TYR A 36 7.83 4.92 -4.67
C TYR A 36 6.80 3.96 -4.06
N LEU A 37 5.51 4.32 -4.09
CA LEU A 37 4.46 3.44 -3.57
C LEU A 37 4.39 2.10 -4.32
N MET A 38 4.62 2.09 -5.63
CA MET A 38 4.65 0.85 -6.39
C MET A 38 5.85 -0.03 -6.00
N LYS A 39 6.98 0.56 -5.60
CA LYS A 39 8.11 -0.21 -5.05
C LYS A 39 7.74 -0.84 -3.71
N LEU A 40 7.11 -0.08 -2.80
CA LEU A 40 6.63 -0.62 -1.52
C LEU A 40 5.61 -1.75 -1.74
N CYS A 41 4.63 -1.53 -2.63
CA CYS A 41 3.63 -2.52 -3.02
C CYS A 41 4.29 -3.79 -3.60
N SER A 42 5.29 -3.64 -4.46
CA SER A 42 6.04 -4.76 -5.05
C SER A 42 6.75 -5.60 -3.99
N VAL A 43 7.40 -4.97 -3.00
CA VAL A 43 8.06 -5.69 -1.91
C VAL A 43 7.04 -6.44 -1.05
N ALA A 44 5.91 -5.80 -0.71
CA ALA A 44 4.82 -6.46 0.01
C ALA A 44 4.26 -7.66 -0.78
N GLY A 45 4.05 -7.50 -2.08
CA GLY A 45 3.62 -8.57 -2.99
C GLY A 45 4.58 -9.76 -3.03
N VAL A 46 5.89 -9.51 -3.08
CA VAL A 46 6.90 -10.57 -3.03
C VAL A 46 6.87 -11.29 -1.68
N VAL A 47 6.73 -10.58 -0.57
CA VAL A 47 6.62 -11.20 0.76
C VAL A 47 5.36 -12.06 0.86
N MET A 48 4.22 -11.59 0.33
CA MET A 48 3.00 -12.42 0.23
C MET A 48 3.25 -13.66 -0.62
N ALA A 49 3.86 -13.52 -1.80
CA ALA A 49 4.15 -14.66 -2.68
C ALA A 49 5.06 -15.70 -2.02
N GLN A 50 6.01 -15.28 -1.19
CA GLN A 50 6.86 -16.19 -0.42
C GLN A 50 6.08 -16.91 0.71
N ALA A 51 5.02 -16.30 1.23
CA ALA A 51 4.23 -16.86 2.32
C ALA A 51 3.12 -17.82 1.84
N GLU A 52 2.44 -17.49 0.74
CA GLU A 52 1.24 -18.21 0.27
C GLU A 52 1.31 -18.69 -1.19
N GLY A 53 2.41 -18.42 -1.91
CA GLY A 53 2.58 -18.76 -3.32
C GLY A 53 2.29 -17.59 -4.26
N SER A 54 2.85 -17.64 -5.47
CA SER A 54 2.79 -16.52 -6.43
C SER A 54 1.39 -16.27 -6.99
N GLU A 55 0.62 -17.33 -7.28
CA GLU A 55 -0.73 -17.20 -7.84
C GLU A 55 -1.71 -16.55 -6.85
N PRO A 56 -1.88 -17.03 -5.60
CA PRO A 56 -2.77 -16.36 -4.64
C PRO A 56 -2.36 -14.91 -4.34
N ALA A 57 -1.06 -14.64 -4.25
CA ALA A 57 -0.56 -13.29 -4.03
C ALA A 57 -0.89 -12.35 -5.21
N ALA A 58 -0.78 -12.84 -6.45
CA ALA A 58 -1.16 -12.09 -7.64
C ALA A 58 -2.68 -11.79 -7.64
N ASP A 59 -3.52 -12.81 -7.38
CA ASP A 59 -4.99 -12.65 -7.33
C ASP A 59 -5.42 -11.58 -6.31
N ARG A 60 -4.77 -11.53 -5.13
CA ARG A 60 -5.03 -10.50 -4.11
C ARG A 60 -4.70 -9.09 -4.60
N LEU A 61 -3.57 -8.94 -5.31
CA LEU A 61 -3.16 -7.66 -5.87
C LEU A 61 -4.11 -7.23 -7.00
N GLU A 62 -4.54 -8.15 -7.85
CA GLU A 62 -5.54 -7.90 -8.89
C GLU A 62 -6.89 -7.49 -8.29
N GLY A 63 -7.34 -8.18 -7.24
CA GLY A 63 -8.54 -7.81 -6.50
C GLY A 63 -8.45 -6.40 -5.90
N THR A 64 -7.27 -6.03 -5.38
CA THR A 64 -7.01 -4.67 -4.88
C THR A 64 -7.06 -3.63 -6.00
N ALA A 65 -6.47 -3.94 -7.16
CA ALA A 65 -6.52 -3.06 -8.33
C ALA A 65 -7.96 -2.87 -8.84
N ALA A 66 -8.78 -3.93 -8.82
CA ALA A 66 -10.20 -3.85 -9.16
C ALA A 66 -10.98 -2.97 -8.16
N PHE A 67 -10.71 -3.11 -6.86
CA PHE A 67 -11.29 -2.25 -5.82
C PHE A 67 -10.96 -0.78 -6.04
N ILE A 68 -9.69 -0.44 -6.30
CA ILE A 68 -9.25 0.93 -6.56
C ILE A 68 -9.99 1.50 -7.77
N ARG A 69 -10.05 0.75 -8.87
CA ARG A 69 -10.73 1.17 -10.11
C ARG A 69 -12.21 1.47 -9.89
N LYS A 70 -12.87 0.73 -9.00
CA LYS A 70 -14.29 0.88 -8.70
C LYS A 70 -14.59 2.03 -7.74
N ASN A 71 -13.74 2.25 -6.73
CA ASN A 71 -14.09 3.09 -5.57
C ASN A 71 -13.28 4.40 -5.46
N MET A 72 -12.16 4.53 -6.16
CA MET A 72 -11.31 5.73 -6.10
C MET A 72 -11.62 6.71 -7.23
N PRO A 73 -11.41 8.04 -7.02
CA PRO A 73 -11.67 9.04 -8.05
C PRO A 73 -10.76 8.85 -9.27
N ARG A 74 -11.31 9.09 -10.47
CA ARG A 74 -10.57 8.98 -11.75
C ARG A 74 -9.50 10.05 -11.91
N THR A 75 -9.74 11.23 -11.36
CA THR A 75 -8.77 12.32 -11.29
C THR A 75 -8.12 12.31 -9.92
N PRO A 76 -6.79 12.55 -9.82
CA PRO A 76 -6.12 12.65 -8.53
C PRO A 76 -6.83 13.67 -7.64
N ALA A 77 -7.33 13.21 -6.48
CA ALA A 77 -7.78 14.12 -5.44
C ALA A 77 -6.56 14.81 -4.82
N THR A 78 -6.76 16.00 -4.25
CA THR A 78 -5.72 16.66 -3.45
C THR A 78 -5.24 15.71 -2.35
N LEU A 79 -3.99 15.26 -2.46
CA LEU A 79 -3.35 14.39 -1.47
C LEU A 79 -3.22 15.19 -0.17
N ARG A 80 -4.11 14.91 0.78
CA ARG A 80 -3.92 15.37 2.17
C ARG A 80 -2.76 14.59 2.78
N PRO A 81 -2.02 15.17 3.74
CA PRO A 81 -0.99 14.43 4.47
C PRO A 81 -1.55 13.11 4.98
N ILE A 82 -0.82 12.02 4.74
CA ILE A 82 -1.11 10.71 5.34
C ILE A 82 -0.74 10.85 6.82
N GLN A 83 -1.74 11.09 7.68
CA GLN A 83 -1.59 11.15 9.13
C GLN A 83 -1.72 9.75 9.74
#